data_AF-A0A1Y4MFG5-F1
#
_entry.id   AF-A0A1Y4MFG5-F1
#
_cell.length_a   1.000
_cell.length_b   1.000
_cell.length_c   1.000
_cell.angle_alpha   90.00
_cell.angle_beta   90.00
_cell.angle_gamma   90.00
#
_symmetry.space_group_name_H-M   'P 1'
#
loop_
_entity.id
_entity.type
_entity.pdbx_description
1 polymer ?
#
loop_
_entity_poly.entity_id
_entity_poly.type
_entity_poly.pdbx_seq_one_letter_code
_entity_poly.pdbx_strand_id
1 'polypeptide(L)'
;MIEFSKDHSSAWMEMMSAYQVFRVKLLDWAHEPDQIKQKDLLLELDSWDNRDLHRRMLAVDLLRSTEMWDKKALLLVQKELTAIALQEQDEIAAYARMALSKLKDQSEQLTIADEVLRLAAVEEEKAEPDSVVFHNGCLLLYDLHCEAEFSQYADRYANLIEQAYGLDGKDLANMKKTLSAEP
;
A
#
# COMPACT_ATOMS: atom_id res chain seq x y z
N MET A 1 -19.71 34.79 -13.39
CA MET A 1 -19.97 33.71 -12.43
C MET A 1 -20.51 32.56 -13.26
N ILE A 2 -19.67 31.57 -13.56
CA ILE A 2 -20.10 30.40 -14.34
C ILE A 2 -20.84 29.49 -13.35
N GLU A 3 -22.09 29.16 -13.65
CA GLU A 3 -22.87 28.21 -12.85
C GLU A 3 -22.23 26.83 -12.98
N PHE A 4 -21.65 26.34 -11.89
CA PHE A 4 -20.93 25.06 -11.79
C PHE A 4 -21.72 23.85 -12.31
N SER A 5 -23.06 23.96 -12.42
CA SER A 5 -23.94 22.92 -12.94
C SER A 5 -24.09 22.89 -14.47
N LYS A 6 -23.66 23.93 -15.20
CA LYS A 6 -23.81 23.99 -16.67
C LYS A 6 -22.70 23.28 -17.44
N ASP A 7 -21.53 23.11 -16.82
CA ASP A 7 -20.32 22.56 -17.46
C ASP A 7 -20.07 21.08 -17.15
N HIS A 8 -20.95 20.45 -16.37
CA HIS A 8 -20.78 19.08 -15.90
C HIS A 8 -22.05 18.25 -16.05
N SER A 9 -21.90 16.98 -16.40
CA SER A 9 -23.02 16.04 -16.52
C SER A 9 -23.68 15.78 -15.15
N SER A 10 -24.94 15.37 -15.14
CA SER A 10 -25.63 14.99 -13.89
C SER A 10 -24.89 13.89 -13.14
N ALA A 11 -24.34 12.91 -13.85
CA ALA A 11 -23.54 11.84 -13.28
C ALA A 11 -22.28 12.35 -12.55
N TRP A 12 -21.62 13.38 -13.09
CA TRP A 12 -20.48 14.01 -12.42
C TRP A 12 -20.89 14.70 -11.12
N MET A 13 -22.01 15.44 -11.14
CA MET A 13 -22.52 16.12 -9.94
C MET A 13 -22.93 15.13 -8.85
N GLU A 14 -23.58 14.03 -9.22
CA GLU A 14 -23.94 12.94 -8.30
C GLU A 14 -22.69 12.28 -7.70
N MET A 15 -21.68 11.98 -8.53
CA MET A 15 -20.41 11.42 -8.07
C MET A 15 -19.71 12.35 -7.07
N MET A 16 -19.61 13.64 -7.38
CA MET A 16 -18.98 14.62 -6.49
C MET A 16 -19.75 14.80 -5.17
N SER A 17 -21.08 14.72 -5.21
CA SER A 17 -21.90 14.73 -3.99
C SER A 17 -21.65 13.49 -3.13
N ALA A 18 -21.64 12.30 -3.74
CA ALA A 18 -21.30 11.06 -3.04
C ALA A 18 -19.88 11.10 -2.44
N TYR A 19 -18.91 11.67 -3.18
CA TYR A 19 -17.54 11.85 -2.71
C TYR A 19 -17.45 12.76 -1.49
N GLN A 20 -18.16 13.89 -1.46
CA GLN A 20 -18.19 14.78 -0.30
C GLN A 20 -18.79 14.09 0.93
N VAL A 21 -19.86 13.33 0.75
CA VAL A 21 -20.46 12.54 1.84
C VAL A 21 -19.48 11.49 2.35
N PHE A 22 -18.76 10.80 1.46
CA PHE A 22 -17.71 9.84 1.84
C PHE A 22 -16.62 10.51 2.70
N ARG A 23 -16.11 11.67 2.27
CA ARG A 23 -15.07 12.41 3.01
C ARG A 23 -15.50 12.81 4.43
N VAL A 24 -16.75 13.26 4.61
CA VAL A 24 -17.28 13.61 5.93
C VAL A 24 -17.40 12.36 6.80
N LYS A 25 -17.99 11.28 6.28
CA LYS A 25 -18.12 10.02 7.01
C LYS A 25 -16.77 9.45 7.43
N LEU A 26 -15.76 9.58 6.59
CA LEU A 26 -14.41 9.12 6.89
C LEU A 26 -13.75 9.92 8.01
N LEU A 27 -14.02 11.23 8.09
CA LEU A 27 -13.57 12.07 9.19
C LEU A 27 -14.25 11.70 10.51
N ASP A 28 -15.57 11.44 10.47
CA ASP A 28 -16.32 10.98 11.64
C ASP A 28 -15.83 9.59 12.08
N TRP A 29 -15.59 8.70 11.12
CA TRP A 29 -15.06 7.34 11.33
C TRP A 29 -13.71 7.32 12.06
N ALA A 30 -12.86 8.33 11.85
CA ALA A 30 -11.59 8.45 12.59
C ALA A 30 -11.78 8.54 14.12
N HIS A 31 -12.98 8.89 14.59
CA HIS A 31 -13.34 8.99 16.01
C HIS A 31 -14.09 7.76 16.54
N GLU A 32 -14.39 6.77 15.69
CA GLU A 32 -15.10 5.56 16.09
C GLU A 32 -14.22 4.60 16.92
N PRO A 33 -14.82 3.66 17.69
CA PRO A 33 -14.09 2.62 18.41
C PRO A 33 -13.27 1.70 17.49
N ASP A 34 -12.13 1.21 18.01
CA ASP A 34 -11.18 0.36 17.29
C ASP A 34 -11.83 -0.89 16.65
N GLN A 35 -12.85 -1.49 17.29
CA GLN A 35 -13.57 -2.65 16.75
C GLN A 35 -14.37 -2.33 15.48
N ILE A 36 -14.98 -1.14 15.45
CA ILE A 36 -15.75 -0.67 14.28
C ILE A 36 -14.76 -0.34 13.17
N LYS A 37 -13.69 0.42 13.49
CA LYS A 37 -12.60 0.71 12.57
C LYS A 37 -12.02 -0.54 11.93
N GLN A 38 -11.68 -1.55 12.73
CA GLN A 38 -11.12 -2.81 12.24
C GLN A 38 -12.07 -3.49 11.27
N LYS A 39 -13.35 -3.64 11.65
CA LYS A 39 -14.35 -4.29 10.79
C LYS A 39 -14.51 -3.56 9.46
N ASP A 40 -14.65 -2.24 9.50
CA ASP A 40 -14.87 -1.44 8.31
C ASP A 40 -13.64 -1.44 7.40
N LEU A 41 -12.43 -1.29 7.97
CA LEU A 41 -11.19 -1.40 7.20
C LEU A 41 -11.02 -2.77 6.57
N LEU A 42 -11.29 -3.85 7.31
CA LEU A 42 -11.22 -5.18 6.75
C LEU A 42 -12.22 -5.34 5.61
N LEU A 43 -13.47 -4.89 5.74
CA LEU A 43 -14.44 -4.94 4.64
C LEU A 43 -13.97 -4.14 3.41
N GLU A 44 -13.38 -2.97 3.63
CA GLU A 44 -12.89 -2.10 2.57
C GLU A 44 -11.52 -2.50 2.03
N LEU A 45 -10.76 -3.38 2.69
CA LEU A 45 -9.46 -3.89 2.22
C LEU A 45 -9.49 -5.39 1.84
N ASP A 46 -10.61 -6.09 2.09
CA ASP A 46 -10.79 -7.50 1.74
C ASP A 46 -11.12 -7.71 0.25
N SER A 47 -10.78 -8.90 -0.26
CA SER A 47 -10.82 -9.39 -1.65
C SER A 47 -10.93 -8.33 -2.76
N TRP A 48 -9.77 -7.91 -3.26
CA TRP A 48 -9.66 -6.92 -4.35
C TRP A 48 -10.00 -7.49 -5.73
N ASP A 49 -9.85 -8.80 -5.92
CA ASP A 49 -10.12 -9.52 -7.17
C ASP A 49 -11.55 -9.35 -7.71
N ASN A 50 -12.50 -8.94 -6.85
CA ASN A 50 -13.92 -8.83 -7.18
C ASN A 50 -14.44 -7.38 -7.27
N ARG A 51 -13.55 -6.37 -7.27
CA ARG A 51 -13.96 -4.96 -7.26
C ARG A 51 -14.06 -4.36 -8.66
N ASP A 52 -15.21 -3.78 -8.96
CA ASP A 52 -15.37 -2.91 -10.13
C ASP A 52 -14.52 -1.62 -10.01
N LEU A 53 -14.42 -0.87 -11.11
CA LEU A 53 -13.63 0.37 -11.19
C LEU A 53 -14.03 1.40 -10.12
N HIS A 54 -15.32 1.53 -9.79
CA HIS A 54 -15.79 2.50 -8.80
C HIS A 54 -15.31 2.13 -7.40
N ARG A 55 -15.34 0.85 -7.05
CA ARG A 55 -14.82 0.36 -5.76
C ARG A 55 -13.31 0.51 -5.66
N ARG A 56 -12.57 0.33 -6.76
CA ARG A 56 -11.11 0.61 -6.78
C ARG A 56 -10.81 2.08 -6.52
N MET A 57 -11.57 3.00 -7.11
CA MET A 57 -11.43 4.44 -6.83
C MET A 57 -11.68 4.77 -5.36
N LEU A 58 -12.74 4.22 -4.76
CA LEU A 58 -13.03 4.42 -3.34
C LEU A 58 -11.91 3.88 -2.44
N ALA A 59 -11.35 2.73 -2.79
CA ALA A 59 -10.26 2.14 -2.03
C ALA A 59 -8.95 2.92 -2.20
N VAL A 60 -8.65 3.44 -3.40
CA VAL A 60 -7.55 4.40 -3.61
C VAL A 60 -7.74 5.64 -2.74
N ASP A 61 -8.93 6.23 -2.74
CA ASP A 61 -9.23 7.41 -1.92
C ASP A 61 -9.14 7.12 -0.41
N LEU A 62 -9.56 5.92 -0.01
CA LEU A 62 -9.40 5.42 1.35
C LEU A 62 -7.92 5.28 1.73
N LEU A 63 -7.07 4.68 0.90
CA LEU A 63 -5.63 4.57 1.17
C LEU A 63 -4.92 5.93 1.15
N ARG A 64 -5.32 6.83 0.24
CA ARG A 64 -4.84 8.23 0.21
C ARG A 64 -5.20 8.99 1.48
N SER A 65 -6.26 8.56 2.18
CA SER A 65 -6.71 9.17 3.43
C SER A 65 -5.93 8.77 4.67
N THR A 66 -4.90 7.93 4.54
CA THR A 66 -4.12 7.39 5.66
C THR A 66 -3.42 8.46 6.51
N GLU A 67 -3.35 9.72 6.08
CA GLU A 67 -2.98 10.85 6.95
C GLU A 67 -3.96 11.09 8.11
N MET A 68 -5.22 10.66 7.95
CA MET A 68 -6.24 10.74 8.98
C MET A 68 -6.30 9.49 9.86
N TRP A 69 -5.54 8.44 9.51
CA TRP A 69 -5.54 7.18 10.25
C TRP A 69 -4.55 7.29 11.40
N ASP A 70 -4.98 6.92 12.59
CA ASP A 70 -4.09 6.79 13.72
C ASP A 70 -3.22 5.52 13.61
N LYS A 71 -2.17 5.46 14.43
CA LYS A 71 -1.25 4.32 14.48
C LYS A 71 -1.98 2.99 14.73
N LYS A 72 -3.03 2.98 15.56
CA LYS A 72 -3.76 1.74 15.89
C LYS A 72 -4.54 1.24 14.67
N ALA A 73 -5.18 2.13 13.93
CA ALA A 73 -5.88 1.80 12.70
C ALA A 73 -4.95 1.13 11.69
N LEU A 74 -3.74 1.66 11.50
CA LEU A 74 -2.73 1.05 10.62
C LEU A 74 -2.31 -0.34 11.09
N LEU A 75 -2.10 -0.53 12.40
CA LEU A 75 -1.73 -1.83 12.97
C LEU A 75 -2.84 -2.88 12.85
N LEU A 76 -4.11 -2.47 12.92
CA LEU A 76 -5.27 -3.37 12.82
C LEU A 76 -5.38 -4.06 11.46
N VAL A 77 -4.85 -3.45 10.40
CA VAL A 77 -4.89 -3.97 9.01
C VAL A 77 -3.51 -4.04 8.37
N GLN A 78 -2.45 -4.12 9.18
CA GLN A 78 -1.06 -4.09 8.71
C GLN A 78 -0.77 -5.21 7.69
N LYS A 79 -1.33 -6.40 7.89
CA LYS A 79 -1.14 -7.55 7.00
C LYS A 79 -1.80 -7.34 5.65
N GLU A 80 -3.04 -6.86 5.67
CA GLU A 80 -3.82 -6.55 4.47
C GLU A 80 -3.14 -5.43 3.67
N LEU A 81 -2.67 -4.38 4.35
CA LEU A 81 -1.88 -3.32 3.72
C LEU A 81 -0.58 -3.83 3.13
N THR A 82 0.08 -4.79 3.77
CA THR A 82 1.32 -5.40 3.24
C THR A 82 1.04 -6.23 1.99
N ALA A 83 -0.05 -7.02 1.99
CA ALA A 83 -0.49 -7.75 0.81
C ALA A 83 -0.80 -6.79 -0.36
N ILE A 84 -1.57 -5.73 -0.11
CA ILE A 84 -1.89 -4.69 -1.09
C ILE A 84 -0.61 -4.02 -1.62
N ALA A 85 0.31 -3.66 -0.73
CA ALA A 85 1.56 -3.01 -1.10
C ALA A 85 2.42 -3.87 -2.03
N LEU A 86 2.29 -5.20 -1.97
CA LEU A 86 3.01 -6.15 -2.81
C LEU A 86 2.28 -6.46 -4.11
N GLN A 87 0.99 -6.80 -4.01
CA GLN A 87 0.24 -7.46 -5.08
C GLN A 87 -0.45 -6.48 -6.02
N GLU A 88 -0.72 -5.26 -5.58
CA GLU A 88 -1.37 -4.25 -6.42
C GLU A 88 -0.36 -3.49 -7.29
N GLN A 89 -0.89 -2.79 -8.30
CA GLN A 89 -0.07 -2.02 -9.24
C GLN A 89 -0.13 -0.51 -8.95
N ASP A 90 0.87 0.20 -9.48
CA ASP A 90 0.93 1.66 -9.58
C ASP A 90 0.61 2.41 -8.28
N GLU A 91 -0.49 3.17 -8.28
CA GLU A 91 -0.87 4.13 -7.25
C GLU A 91 -1.33 3.45 -5.96
N ILE A 92 -2.00 2.29 -6.08
CA ILE A 92 -2.56 1.57 -4.93
C ILE A 92 -1.44 1.01 -4.05
N ALA A 93 -0.49 0.31 -4.67
CA ALA A 93 0.68 -0.22 -3.97
C ALA A 93 1.47 0.90 -3.30
N ALA A 94 1.66 2.03 -4.01
CA ALA A 94 2.35 3.19 -3.47
C ALA A 94 1.65 3.78 -2.23
N TYR A 95 0.32 3.94 -2.24
CA TYR A 95 -0.39 4.43 -1.06
C TYR A 95 -0.35 3.44 0.11
N ALA A 96 -0.43 2.14 -0.15
CA ALA A 96 -0.27 1.14 0.91
C ALA A 96 1.14 1.19 1.52
N ARG A 97 2.20 1.33 0.71
CA ARG A 97 3.57 1.55 1.20
C ARG A 97 3.69 2.85 2.01
N MET A 98 3.11 3.94 1.53
CA MET A 98 3.09 5.22 2.26
C MET A 98 2.35 5.11 3.60
N ALA A 99 1.28 4.33 3.68
CA ALA A 99 0.56 4.07 4.92
C ALA A 99 1.42 3.29 5.91
N LEU A 100 2.04 2.19 5.45
CA LEU A 100 2.92 1.34 6.24
C LEU A 100 4.16 2.09 6.73
N SER A 101 4.74 2.97 5.92
CA SER A 101 5.96 3.73 6.28
C SER A 101 5.76 4.73 7.41
N LYS A 102 4.50 4.99 7.83
CA LYS A 102 4.19 5.77 9.04
C LYS A 102 4.45 5.00 10.33
N LEU A 103 4.51 3.68 10.27
CA LEU A 103 4.93 2.83 11.39
C LEU A 103 6.45 2.92 11.51
N LYS A 104 6.91 3.74 12.45
CA LYS A 104 8.34 4.03 12.69
C LYS A 104 8.96 3.16 13.79
N ASP A 105 8.15 2.34 14.47
CA ASP A 105 8.68 1.43 15.48
C ASP A 105 9.36 0.23 14.80
N GLN A 106 10.57 -0.09 15.25
CA GLN A 106 11.38 -1.15 14.65
C GLN A 106 10.68 -2.52 14.72
N SER A 107 9.96 -2.84 15.80
CA SER A 107 9.27 -4.13 15.92
C SER A 107 8.11 -4.24 14.94
N GLU A 108 7.44 -3.13 14.66
CA GLU A 108 6.34 -3.05 13.68
C GLU A 108 6.87 -3.17 12.25
N GLN A 109 7.99 -2.51 11.95
CA GLN A 109 8.67 -2.58 10.67
C GLN A 109 9.18 -4.00 10.38
N LEU A 110 9.78 -4.66 11.38
CA LEU A 110 10.21 -6.06 11.26
C LEU A 110 9.03 -7.00 11.06
N THR A 111 7.89 -6.76 11.72
CA THR A 111 6.67 -7.55 11.49
C THR A 111 6.17 -7.43 10.06
N ILE A 112 6.27 -6.23 9.46
CA ILE A 112 5.94 -6.03 8.04
C ILE A 112 6.96 -6.76 7.15
N ALA A 113 8.25 -6.63 7.45
CA ALA A 113 9.30 -7.28 6.68
C ALA A 113 9.17 -8.81 6.68
N ASP A 114 8.84 -9.42 7.82
CA ASP A 114 8.54 -10.84 7.93
C ASP A 114 7.37 -11.25 7.03
N GLU A 115 6.31 -10.43 6.99
CA GLU A 115 5.15 -10.66 6.12
C GLU A 115 5.50 -10.49 4.63
N VAL A 116 6.33 -9.51 4.28
CA VAL A 116 6.87 -9.34 2.91
C VAL A 116 7.63 -10.59 2.48
N LEU A 117 8.52 -11.11 3.34
CA LEU A 117 9.29 -12.32 3.07
C LEU A 117 8.36 -13.53 2.88
N ARG A 118 7.35 -13.66 3.74
CA ARG A 118 6.35 -14.74 3.65
C ARG A 118 5.57 -14.67 2.34
N LEU A 119 5.08 -13.50 1.96
CA LEU A 119 4.29 -13.31 0.74
C LEU A 119 5.13 -13.53 -0.52
N ALA A 120 6.37 -13.02 -0.55
CA ALA A 120 7.29 -13.24 -1.67
C ALA A 120 7.64 -14.71 -1.86
N ALA A 121 7.84 -15.46 -0.77
CA ALA A 121 8.06 -16.91 -0.85
C ALA A 121 6.85 -17.64 -1.45
N VAL A 122 5.63 -17.25 -1.06
CA VAL A 122 4.39 -17.82 -1.65
C VAL A 122 4.27 -17.46 -3.14
N GLU A 123 4.66 -16.25 -3.54
CA GLU A 123 4.65 -15.83 -4.94
C GLU A 123 5.67 -16.61 -5.78
N GLU A 124 6.87 -16.84 -5.24
CA GLU A 124 7.96 -17.58 -5.88
C GLU A 124 7.57 -19.03 -6.21
N GLU A 125 6.71 -19.65 -5.40
CA GLU A 125 6.22 -21.02 -5.61
C GLU A 125 5.23 -21.15 -6.77
N LYS A 126 4.72 -20.04 -7.33
CA LYS A 126 3.81 -20.08 -8.47
C LYS A 126 4.53 -20.54 -9.75
N ALA A 127 3.76 -21.13 -10.68
CA ALA A 127 4.29 -21.57 -11.98
C ALA A 127 4.84 -20.39 -12.80
N GLU A 128 4.19 -19.23 -12.69
CA GLU A 128 4.60 -17.96 -13.29
C GLU A 128 4.51 -16.89 -12.19
N PRO A 129 5.59 -16.67 -11.43
CA PRO A 129 5.62 -15.63 -10.38
C PRO A 129 5.47 -14.23 -10.98
N ASP A 130 4.69 -13.36 -10.35
CA ASP A 130 4.58 -11.97 -10.77
C ASP A 130 5.81 -11.17 -10.31
N SER A 131 6.62 -10.70 -11.26
CA SER A 131 7.82 -9.90 -11.00
C SER A 131 7.51 -8.60 -10.24
N VAL A 132 6.30 -8.04 -10.43
CA VAL A 132 5.85 -6.80 -9.75
C VAL A 132 5.80 -6.98 -8.24
N VAL A 133 5.40 -8.16 -7.75
CA VAL A 133 5.37 -8.47 -6.32
C VAL A 133 6.76 -8.35 -5.69
N PHE A 134 7.79 -8.86 -6.38
CA PHE A 134 9.17 -8.79 -5.89
C PHE A 134 9.72 -7.36 -5.93
N HIS A 135 9.43 -6.64 -7.01
CA HIS A 135 9.78 -5.23 -7.11
C HIS A 135 9.14 -4.40 -5.98
N ASN A 136 7.85 -4.61 -5.72
CA ASN A 136 7.13 -3.90 -4.68
C ASN A 136 7.61 -4.27 -3.27
N GLY A 137 7.91 -5.54 -3.02
CA GLY A 137 8.50 -5.99 -1.77
C GLY A 137 9.88 -5.35 -1.51
N CYS A 138 10.71 -5.26 -2.55
CA CYS A 138 12.00 -4.57 -2.50
C CYS A 138 11.85 -3.10 -2.09
N LEU A 139 10.94 -2.36 -2.74
CA LEU A 139 10.67 -0.96 -2.40
C LEU A 139 10.11 -0.79 -0.99
N LEU A 140 9.19 -1.66 -0.56
CA LEU A 140 8.63 -1.58 0.79
C LEU A 140 9.71 -1.79 1.86
N LEU A 141 10.57 -2.79 1.70
CA LEU A 141 11.68 -3.02 2.65
C LEU A 141 12.65 -1.84 2.70
N TYR A 142 12.90 -1.20 1.55
CA TYR A 142 13.69 0.03 1.47
C TYR A 142 13.01 1.20 2.20
N ASP A 143 11.72 1.45 1.92
CA ASP A 143 10.96 2.53 2.55
C ASP A 143 10.83 2.38 4.08
N LEU A 144 10.83 1.13 4.57
CA LEU A 144 10.80 0.80 6.00
C LEU A 144 12.18 0.82 6.66
N HIS A 145 13.26 1.02 5.90
CA HIS A 145 14.64 1.04 6.39
C HIS A 145 15.08 -0.28 7.04
N CYS A 146 14.55 -1.40 6.56
CA CYS A 146 14.91 -2.75 7.03
C CYS A 146 16.17 -3.23 6.29
N GLU A 147 17.35 -2.71 6.66
CA GLU A 147 18.60 -2.92 5.90
C GLU A 147 18.95 -4.40 5.68
N ALA A 148 18.87 -5.21 6.74
CA ALA A 148 19.26 -6.61 6.69
C ALA A 148 18.30 -7.43 5.80
N GLU A 149 17.00 -7.21 5.98
CA GLU A 149 15.94 -7.86 5.24
C GLU A 149 15.96 -7.42 3.78
N PHE A 150 16.08 -6.12 3.51
CA PHE A 150 16.24 -5.56 2.17
C PHE A 150 17.44 -6.18 1.45
N SER A 151 18.59 -6.25 2.11
CA SER A 151 19.80 -6.78 1.50
C SER A 151 19.65 -8.24 1.08
N GLN A 152 19.11 -9.08 1.97
CA GLN A 152 18.84 -10.49 1.68
C GLN A 152 17.78 -10.65 0.58
N TYR A 153 16.73 -9.84 0.62
CA TYR A 153 15.65 -9.86 -0.36
C TYR A 153 16.15 -9.49 -1.75
N ALA A 154 16.90 -8.40 -1.86
CA ALA A 154 17.47 -7.91 -3.10
C ALA A 154 18.47 -8.90 -3.71
N ASP A 155 19.27 -9.59 -2.88
CA ASP A 155 20.20 -10.62 -3.38
C ASP A 155 19.46 -11.87 -3.87
N ARG A 156 18.40 -12.30 -3.16
CA ARG A 156 17.63 -13.49 -3.54
C ARG A 156 16.82 -13.27 -4.81
N TYR A 157 16.15 -12.14 -4.93
CA TYR A 157 15.15 -11.90 -5.97
C TYR A 157 15.62 -10.93 -7.07
N ALA A 158 16.92 -10.61 -7.16
CA ALA A 158 17.48 -9.64 -8.10
C ALA A 158 16.93 -9.78 -9.54
N ASN A 159 16.94 -11.01 -10.07
CA ASN A 159 16.47 -11.27 -11.43
C ASN A 159 14.97 -10.98 -11.62
N LEU A 160 14.14 -11.29 -10.62
CA LEU A 160 12.70 -11.03 -10.68
C LEU A 160 12.41 -9.54 -10.51
N ILE A 161 13.14 -8.86 -9.64
CA ILE A 161 13.02 -7.41 -9.42
C ILE A 161 13.36 -6.64 -10.71
N GLU A 162 14.43 -7.03 -11.41
CA GLU A 162 14.86 -6.41 -12.67
C GLU A 162 13.82 -6.59 -13.79
N GLN A 163 13.14 -7.74 -13.84
CA GLN A 163 12.13 -8.07 -14.86
C GLN A 163 10.85 -7.23 -14.77
N ALA A 164 10.56 -6.57 -13.64
CA ALA A 164 9.35 -5.78 -13.46
C ALA A 164 9.48 -4.38 -14.08
N TYR A 165 9.83 -3.38 -13.26
CA TYR A 165 9.99 -1.97 -13.69
C TYR A 165 11.47 -1.56 -13.85
N GLY A 166 12.37 -2.53 -14.05
CA GLY A 166 13.75 -2.27 -14.46
C GLY A 166 14.70 -1.78 -13.37
N LEU A 167 14.43 -2.08 -12.09
CA LEU A 167 15.43 -1.86 -11.02
C LEU A 167 16.58 -2.85 -11.22
N ASP A 168 17.69 -2.35 -11.76
CA ASP A 168 18.85 -3.19 -12.08
C ASP A 168 19.77 -3.40 -10.86
N GLY A 169 20.77 -4.27 -11.02
CA GLY A 169 21.72 -4.56 -9.95
C GLY A 169 22.53 -3.34 -9.47
N LYS A 170 22.70 -2.31 -10.30
CA LYS A 170 23.39 -1.07 -9.92
C LYS A 170 22.46 -0.20 -9.07
N ASP A 171 21.19 -0.13 -9.40
CA ASP A 171 20.18 0.55 -8.60
C ASP A 171 20.06 -0.09 -7.22
N LEU A 172 19.94 -1.42 -7.15
CA LEU A 172 19.90 -2.16 -5.89
C LEU A 172 21.16 -1.94 -5.05
N ALA A 173 22.35 -1.95 -5.67
CA ALA A 173 23.60 -1.66 -4.97
C ALA A 173 23.67 -0.23 -4.42
N ASN A 174 23.09 0.75 -5.13
CA ASN A 174 23.02 2.13 -4.65
C ASN A 174 22.03 2.26 -3.47
N MET A 175 20.87 1.60 -3.57
CA MET A 175 19.88 1.56 -2.47
C MET A 175 20.49 0.96 -1.20
N LYS A 176 21.22 -0.16 -1.30
CA LYS A 176 21.94 -0.75 -0.15
C LYS A 176 22.88 0.24 0.50
N LYS A 177 23.68 0.97 -0.29
CA LYS A 177 24.60 1.99 0.23
C LYS A 177 23.88 3.13 0.94
N THR A 178 22.74 3.57 0.44
CA THR A 178 21.94 4.62 1.09
C THR A 178 21.48 4.14 2.46
N LEU A 179 20.95 2.92 2.57
CA LEU A 179 20.52 2.35 3.85
C LEU A 179 21.68 2.21 4.85
N SER A 180 22.83 1.70 4.41
CA SER A 180 24.00 1.55 5.29
C SER A 180 24.67 2.88 5.69
N ALA A 181 24.32 4.00 5.05
CA ALA A 181 24.90 5.32 5.31
C ALA A 181 24.05 6.18 6.26
N GLU A 182 22.83 5.75 6.58
CA GLU A 182 21.97 6.44 7.55
C GLU A 182 22.38 6.07 8.99
N PRO A 183 22.72 7.06 9.83
CA PRO A 183 23.22 6.85 11.20
C PRO A 183 22.15 6.52 12.24
#